data_AF-F9N4W5-F1
#
_entry.id   AF-F9N4W5-F1
#
_cell.length_a   1.000
_cell.length_b   1.000
_cell.length_c   1.000
_cell.angle_alpha   90.00
_cell.angle_beta   90.00
_cell.angle_gamma   90.00
#
_symmetry.space_group_name_H-M   'P 1'
#
loop_
_entity.id
_entity.type
_entity.pdbx_description
1 polymer ?
#
loop_
_entity_poly.entity_id
_entity_poly.type
_entity_poly.pdbx_seq_one_letter_code
_entity_poly.pdbx_strand_id
1 'polypeptide(L)'
;MLRKMLSEDVVDGKEAYEFTWVGKKASIVEANKPIRKILRPCKEESVNWDTTENLYIEGDNLQLLKLLQESYLGKVKMIYIDPPYNTGNDFIYNDDFKMDRDDYAEEAGEYDDVGNRMFKNEETAGRYHSDWCSMIYFRVLLSRNLLCNDGIIFISTNDSELSSLINICGEFFWTGKYYSNINLG
;
A
#
# COMPACT_ATOMS: atom_id res chain seq x y z
N MET A 1 -16.46 8.42 -17.19
CA MET A 1 -17.28 7.36 -17.81
C MET A 1 -18.09 7.83 -19.02
N LEU A 2 -18.68 9.04 -19.03
CA LEU A 2 -19.55 9.48 -20.13
C LEU A 2 -18.82 9.73 -21.48
N ARG A 3 -17.57 10.23 -21.47
CA ARG A 3 -16.75 10.38 -22.68
C ARG A 3 -16.43 9.06 -23.38
N LYS A 4 -16.31 7.94 -22.64
CA LYS A 4 -16.10 6.60 -23.21
C LYS A 4 -17.36 6.02 -23.87
N MET A 5 -18.55 6.48 -23.49
CA MET A 5 -19.81 6.07 -24.13
C MET A 5 -20.11 6.84 -25.42
N LEU A 6 -19.44 7.97 -25.65
CA LEU A 6 -19.68 8.88 -26.79
C LEU A 6 -18.50 8.93 -27.79
N SER A 7 -17.41 8.24 -27.51
CA SER A 7 -16.24 8.11 -28.39
C SER A 7 -16.47 6.98 -29.37
N GLU A 8 -16.46 7.25 -30.68
CA GLU A 8 -16.55 6.23 -31.74
C GLU A 8 -15.31 5.32 -31.80
N ASP A 9 -14.19 5.76 -31.22
CA ASP A 9 -12.99 4.95 -31.08
C ASP A 9 -13.06 4.10 -29.81
N VAL A 10 -13.57 2.87 -29.97
CA VAL A 10 -13.40 1.79 -28.99
C VAL A 10 -11.90 1.51 -28.90
N VAL A 11 -11.26 1.93 -27.82
CA VAL A 11 -9.86 1.63 -27.55
C VAL A 11 -9.74 0.11 -27.39
N ASP A 12 -9.28 -0.56 -28.43
CA ASP A 12 -9.06 -2.01 -28.51
C ASP A 12 -7.83 -2.40 -27.68
N GLY A 13 -7.98 -2.32 -26.36
CA GLY A 13 -7.08 -2.92 -25.39
C GLY A 13 -7.68 -4.24 -24.92
N LYS A 14 -6.87 -5.29 -24.78
CA LYS A 14 -7.32 -6.54 -24.15
C LYS A 14 -7.81 -6.22 -22.73
N GLU A 15 -9.12 -6.27 -22.51
CA GLU A 15 -9.70 -6.08 -21.19
C GLU A 15 -9.26 -7.23 -20.28
N ALA A 16 -8.51 -6.89 -19.23
CA ALA A 16 -8.16 -7.80 -18.15
C ALA A 16 -8.73 -7.22 -16.85
N TYR A 17 -9.18 -8.10 -15.96
CA TYR A 17 -9.61 -7.67 -14.63
C TYR A 17 -8.38 -7.15 -13.85
N GLU A 18 -8.36 -5.85 -13.55
CA GLU A 18 -7.31 -5.19 -12.78
C GLU A 18 -7.92 -4.22 -11.76
N PHE A 19 -7.45 -4.29 -10.51
CA PHE A 19 -7.80 -3.31 -9.48
C PHE A 19 -6.86 -2.10 -9.61
N THR A 20 -7.38 -0.90 -9.82
CA THR A 20 -6.58 0.30 -10.12
C THR A 20 -7.04 1.52 -9.34
N TRP A 21 -6.10 2.40 -8.99
CA TRP A 21 -6.33 3.69 -8.33
C TRP A 21 -5.23 4.70 -8.73
N VAL A 22 -5.53 5.98 -8.55
CA VAL A 22 -4.57 7.10 -8.75
C VAL A 22 -3.39 6.93 -7.79
N GLY A 23 -2.16 6.92 -8.30
CA GLY A 23 -0.95 6.66 -7.50
C GLY A 23 -0.45 5.20 -7.45
N LYS A 24 -1.18 4.19 -7.96
CA LYS A 24 -0.74 2.78 -7.96
C LYS A 24 0.66 2.58 -8.56
N LYS A 25 0.92 3.19 -9.72
CA LYS A 25 2.22 3.11 -10.40
C LYS A 25 3.34 3.73 -9.58
N ALA A 26 3.08 4.87 -8.96
CA ALA A 26 4.04 5.54 -8.08
C ALA A 26 4.40 4.65 -6.87
N SER A 27 3.42 3.96 -6.29
CA SER A 27 3.66 3.00 -5.19
C SER A 27 4.58 1.85 -5.60
N ILE A 28 4.41 1.30 -6.82
CA ILE A 28 5.30 0.25 -7.36
C ILE A 28 6.72 0.78 -7.53
N VAL A 29 6.87 1.97 -8.11
CA VAL A 29 8.19 2.58 -8.31
C VAL A 29 8.85 2.80 -6.96
N GLU A 30 8.12 3.36 -5.99
CA GLU A 30 8.64 3.59 -4.64
C GLU A 30 9.09 2.29 -3.98
N ALA A 31 8.28 1.22 -4.00
CA ALA A 31 8.65 -0.07 -3.43
C ALA A 31 9.98 -0.61 -3.98
N ASN A 32 10.28 -0.35 -5.26
CA ASN A 32 11.48 -0.81 -5.95
C ASN A 32 12.66 0.18 -5.89
N LYS A 33 12.49 1.38 -5.30
CA LYS A 33 13.61 2.33 -5.16
C LYS A 33 14.68 1.73 -4.23
N PRO A 34 15.97 1.77 -4.63
CA PRO A 34 17.06 1.24 -3.82
C PRO A 34 17.19 2.05 -2.52
N ILE A 35 17.47 1.35 -1.42
CA ILE A 35 17.72 1.97 -0.13
C ILE A 35 19.22 2.11 0.13
N ARG A 36 19.63 3.29 0.62
CA ARG A 36 21.02 3.60 1.00
C ARG A 36 21.17 3.90 2.49
N LYS A 37 20.15 3.54 3.28
CA LYS A 37 20.19 3.69 4.74
C LYS A 37 20.87 2.47 5.36
N ILE A 38 21.31 2.62 6.59
CA ILE A 38 21.91 1.54 7.39
C ILE A 38 21.26 1.53 8.77
N LEU A 39 21.20 0.35 9.40
CA LEU A 39 20.75 0.23 10.78
C LEU A 39 21.89 0.59 11.72
N ARG A 40 21.59 1.42 12.72
CA ARG A 40 22.54 1.76 13.79
C ARG A 40 22.19 0.99 15.06
N PRO A 41 23.09 0.14 15.58
CA PRO A 41 22.92 -0.51 16.87
C PRO A 41 22.82 0.50 18.04
N CYS A 42 21.81 0.35 18.89
CA CYS A 42 21.62 1.12 20.13
C CYS A 42 21.70 0.18 21.34
N LYS A 43 22.92 -0.15 21.77
CA LYS A 43 23.13 -1.13 22.86
C LYS A 43 22.58 -0.66 24.21
N GLU A 44 22.65 0.64 24.48
CA GLU A 44 22.24 1.24 25.75
C GLU A 44 20.74 1.12 26.02
N GLU A 45 19.93 1.07 24.96
CA GLU A 45 18.47 0.92 25.03
C GLU A 45 18.03 -0.55 24.91
N SER A 46 18.97 -1.45 24.66
CA SER A 46 18.66 -2.86 24.46
C SER A 46 18.57 -3.61 25.78
N VAL A 47 17.54 -4.44 25.87
CA VAL A 47 17.41 -5.43 26.93
C VAL A 47 18.10 -6.72 26.49
N ASN A 48 19.05 -7.21 27.29
CA ASN A 48 19.79 -8.46 27.04
C ASN A 48 20.51 -8.51 25.68
N TRP A 49 21.28 -7.46 25.36
CA TRP A 49 21.96 -7.28 24.06
C TRP A 49 22.65 -8.54 23.50
N ASP A 50 23.38 -9.28 24.33
CA ASP A 50 24.17 -10.43 23.88
C ASP A 50 23.36 -11.74 23.76
N THR A 51 22.15 -11.80 24.30
CA THR A 51 21.36 -13.05 24.38
C THR A 51 19.96 -12.96 23.77
N THR A 52 19.45 -11.76 23.49
CA THR A 52 18.12 -11.60 22.88
C THR A 52 18.10 -12.09 21.44
N GLU A 53 17.08 -12.87 21.10
CA GLU A 53 16.76 -13.23 19.72
C GLU A 53 15.72 -12.28 19.10
N ASN A 54 15.23 -11.31 19.89
CA ASN A 54 14.24 -10.32 19.48
C ASN A 54 14.90 -9.05 18.99
N LEU A 55 14.32 -8.45 17.93
CA LEU A 55 14.79 -7.21 17.33
C LEU A 55 13.69 -6.15 17.39
N TYR A 56 14.04 -4.99 17.94
CA TYR A 56 13.25 -3.77 17.84
C TYR A 56 13.97 -2.79 16.92
N ILE A 57 13.25 -2.21 15.96
CA ILE A 57 13.82 -1.26 15.00
C ILE A 57 12.90 -0.04 14.94
N GLU A 58 13.50 1.14 15.11
CA GLU A 58 12.79 2.41 15.00
C GLU A 58 13.05 3.05 13.63
N GLY A 59 11.98 3.58 13.01
CA GLY A 59 12.06 4.30 11.74
C GLY A 59 10.81 4.13 10.88
N ASP A 60 10.86 4.71 9.68
CA ASP A 60 9.79 4.54 8.70
C ASP A 60 9.76 3.09 8.19
N ASN A 61 8.60 2.46 8.31
CA ASN A 61 8.41 1.03 8.03
C ASN A 61 8.71 0.65 6.58
N LEU A 62 8.51 1.53 5.58
CA LEU A 62 8.81 1.25 4.18
C LEU A 62 10.29 1.04 4.01
N GLN A 63 11.08 1.94 4.58
CA GLN A 63 12.52 1.88 4.55
C GLN A 63 13.04 0.67 5.32
N LEU A 64 12.46 0.38 6.49
CA LEU A 64 12.83 -0.79 7.28
C LEU A 64 12.54 -2.11 6.54
N LEU A 65 11.38 -2.24 5.91
CA LEU A 65 11.03 -3.43 5.12
C LEU A 65 11.99 -3.63 3.94
N LYS A 66 12.46 -2.55 3.30
CA LYS A 66 13.51 -2.62 2.26
C LYS A 66 14.83 -3.12 2.83
N LEU A 67 15.27 -2.62 3.98
CA LEU A 67 16.51 -3.06 4.63
C LEU A 67 16.44 -4.54 5.06
N LEU A 68 15.31 -4.95 5.61
CA LEU A 68 15.11 -6.32 6.08
C LEU A 68 15.17 -7.35 4.96
N GLN A 69 14.86 -6.98 3.71
CA GLN A 69 14.92 -7.91 2.59
C GLN A 69 16.31 -8.50 2.37
N GLU A 70 17.39 -7.75 2.61
CA GLU A 70 18.75 -8.27 2.41
C GLU A 70 19.05 -9.47 3.32
N SER A 71 18.47 -9.51 4.53
CA SER A 71 18.78 -10.52 5.54
C SER A 71 17.64 -11.54 5.77
N TYR A 72 16.39 -11.16 5.54
CA TYR A 72 15.19 -11.91 5.91
C TYR A 72 14.31 -12.35 4.74
N LEU A 73 14.79 -12.23 3.50
CA LEU A 73 14.07 -12.71 2.32
C LEU A 73 13.63 -14.17 2.49
N GLY A 74 12.33 -14.43 2.41
CA GLY A 74 11.74 -15.77 2.52
C GLY A 74 11.92 -16.45 3.88
N LYS A 75 12.28 -15.74 4.95
CA LYS A 75 12.57 -16.32 6.28
C LYS A 75 11.47 -16.10 7.32
N VAL A 76 10.55 -15.17 7.07
CA VAL A 76 9.53 -14.79 8.06
C VAL A 76 8.35 -15.76 7.98
N LYS A 77 8.02 -16.39 9.12
CA LYS A 77 6.91 -17.35 9.20
C LYS A 77 5.53 -16.68 9.34
N MET A 78 5.47 -15.59 10.08
CA MET A 78 4.23 -14.88 10.37
C MET A 78 4.47 -13.38 10.39
N ILE A 79 3.59 -12.62 9.73
CA ILE A 79 3.53 -11.17 9.82
C ILE A 79 2.15 -10.79 10.38
N TYR A 80 2.12 -9.88 11.33
CA TYR A 80 0.89 -9.23 11.77
C TYR A 80 1.07 -7.72 11.59
N ILE A 81 0.10 -7.07 10.95
CA ILE A 81 0.07 -5.61 10.80
C ILE A 81 -1.31 -5.07 11.19
N ASP A 82 -1.30 -3.93 11.85
CA ASP A 82 -2.48 -3.20 12.27
C ASP A 82 -2.41 -1.75 11.73
N PRO A 83 -2.68 -1.56 10.43
CA PRO A 83 -2.60 -0.25 9.80
C PRO A 83 -3.74 0.68 10.27
N PRO A 84 -3.61 2.01 10.11
CA PRO A 84 -4.68 2.95 10.44
C PRO A 84 -5.94 2.69 9.58
N TYR A 85 -7.11 2.76 10.19
CA TYR A 85 -8.39 2.34 9.59
C TYR A 85 -9.11 3.40 8.76
N ASN A 86 -8.42 4.43 8.28
CA ASN A 86 -8.99 5.48 7.40
C ASN A 86 -10.36 6.04 7.85
N THR A 87 -10.57 6.22 9.16
CA THR A 87 -11.85 6.62 9.80
C THR A 87 -12.13 8.13 9.72
N GLY A 88 -11.41 8.87 8.87
CA GLY A 88 -11.50 10.33 8.76
C GLY A 88 -10.74 11.12 9.84
N ASN A 89 -10.53 10.57 11.03
CA ASN A 89 -9.72 11.18 12.11
C ASN A 89 -8.33 10.55 12.28
N ASP A 90 -8.14 9.28 11.89
CA ASP A 90 -6.89 8.54 12.11
C ASP A 90 -5.90 8.63 10.95
N PHE A 91 -6.30 9.18 9.79
CA PHE A 91 -5.46 9.18 8.60
C PHE A 91 -4.67 10.49 8.44
N ILE A 92 -3.76 10.74 9.39
CA ILE A 92 -2.70 11.73 9.21
C ILE A 92 -1.40 10.99 8.89
N TYR A 93 -1.37 10.29 7.75
CA TYR A 93 -0.08 9.85 7.21
C TYR A 93 0.54 11.03 6.46
N ASN A 94 1.40 11.81 7.12
CA ASN A 94 2.29 12.77 6.45
C ASN A 94 3.44 12.00 5.81
N ASP A 95 3.14 11.19 4.81
CA ASP A 95 4.18 10.71 3.92
C ASP A 95 4.43 11.81 2.88
N ASP A 96 5.69 12.04 2.54
CA ASP A 96 6.09 12.84 1.37
C ASP A 96 5.54 12.25 0.04
N PHE A 97 4.83 11.11 0.11
CA PHE A 97 4.18 10.42 -1.00
C PHE A 97 2.73 10.84 -1.24
N LYS A 98 2.15 11.74 -0.43
CA LYS A 98 0.86 12.35 -0.76
C LYS A 98 0.99 13.10 -2.07
N MET A 99 0.29 12.65 -3.11
CA MET A 99 0.13 13.45 -4.33
C MET A 99 -0.52 14.77 -3.95
N ASP A 100 -0.03 15.87 -4.53
CA ASP A 100 -0.69 17.16 -4.37
C ASP A 100 -2.13 17.08 -4.92
N ARG A 101 -3.01 17.98 -4.44
CA ARG A 101 -4.39 18.00 -4.92
C ARG A 101 -4.45 18.27 -6.41
N ASP A 102 -3.56 19.10 -6.93
CA ASP A 102 -3.52 19.44 -8.35
C ASP A 102 -3.03 18.25 -9.19
N ASP A 103 -1.96 17.57 -8.74
CA ASP A 103 -1.45 16.34 -9.37
C ASP A 103 -2.51 15.22 -9.39
N TYR A 104 -3.24 15.04 -8.28
CA TYR A 104 -4.31 14.05 -8.19
C TYR A 104 -5.45 14.38 -9.16
N ALA A 105 -5.86 15.65 -9.22
CA ALA A 105 -6.93 16.10 -10.10
C ALA A 105 -6.54 15.96 -11.59
N GLU A 106 -5.26 16.16 -11.94
CA GLU A 106 -4.74 15.86 -13.28
C GLU A 106 -4.78 14.35 -13.58
N GLU A 107 -4.22 13.49 -12.72
CA GLU A 107 -4.23 12.02 -12.95
C GLU A 107 -5.64 11.42 -12.92
N ALA A 108 -6.55 11.99 -12.12
CA ALA A 108 -7.96 11.59 -12.08
C ALA A 108 -8.74 12.06 -13.33
N GLY A 109 -8.15 12.90 -14.18
CA GLY A 109 -8.80 13.46 -15.37
C GLY A 109 -9.87 14.50 -15.03
N GLU A 110 -9.72 15.23 -13.91
CA GLU A 110 -10.61 16.32 -13.53
C GLU A 110 -10.40 17.59 -14.38
N TYR A 111 -9.29 17.70 -15.10
CA TYR A 111 -9.01 18.79 -16.04
C TYR A 111 -9.14 18.33 -17.49
N ASP A 112 -9.68 19.19 -18.35
CA ASP A 112 -9.63 19.00 -19.81
C ASP A 112 -8.27 19.43 -20.39
N ASP A 113 -8.07 19.16 -21.68
CA ASP A 113 -6.85 19.50 -22.44
C ASP A 113 -6.59 21.03 -22.54
N VAL A 114 -7.50 21.85 -22.02
CA VAL A 114 -7.46 23.33 -22.00
C VAL A 114 -7.26 23.86 -20.57
N GLY A 115 -7.15 22.98 -19.58
CA GLY A 115 -6.94 23.31 -18.17
C GLY A 115 -8.22 23.71 -17.41
N ASN A 116 -9.40 23.52 -18.00
CA ASN A 116 -10.66 23.77 -17.30
C ASN A 116 -11.04 22.56 -16.46
N ARG A 117 -11.47 22.82 -15.22
CA ARG A 117 -11.90 21.78 -14.29
C ARG A 117 -13.28 21.25 -14.69
N MET A 118 -13.33 20.01 -15.19
CA MET A 118 -14.54 19.33 -15.66
C MET A 118 -15.38 18.69 -14.55
N PHE A 119 -14.79 18.39 -13.39
CA PHE A 119 -15.51 17.79 -12.27
C PHE A 119 -15.20 18.53 -10.95
N LYS A 120 -16.26 18.90 -10.24
CA LYS A 120 -16.19 19.34 -8.85
C LYS A 120 -16.50 18.11 -7.99
N ASN A 121 -15.52 17.24 -7.79
CA ASN A 121 -15.65 16.20 -6.77
C ASN A 121 -15.70 16.91 -5.42
N GLU A 122 -16.89 16.97 -4.81
CA GLU A 122 -17.03 17.43 -3.42
C GLU A 122 -16.48 16.41 -2.42
N GLU A 123 -16.11 15.20 -2.86
CA GLU A 123 -15.64 14.17 -1.96
C GLU A 123 -14.13 14.00 -2.01
N THR A 124 -13.50 14.55 -0.97
CA THR A 124 -12.14 14.21 -0.56
C THR A 124 -11.98 12.69 -0.28
N ALA A 125 -13.09 11.93 -0.18
CA ALA A 125 -13.18 10.49 0.09
C ALA A 125 -12.39 9.62 -0.90
N GLY A 126 -12.54 9.82 -2.21
CA GLY A 126 -11.85 9.00 -3.21
C GLY A 126 -10.31 9.11 -3.13
N ARG A 127 -9.81 10.31 -2.82
CA ARG A 127 -8.38 10.54 -2.57
C ARG A 127 -7.91 9.81 -1.31
N TYR A 128 -8.67 9.83 -0.23
CA TYR A 128 -8.30 9.11 0.99
C TYR A 128 -8.19 7.60 0.78
N HIS A 129 -9.10 7.00 0.00
CA HIS A 129 -9.00 5.59 -0.35
C HIS A 129 -7.77 5.30 -1.23
N SER A 130 -7.48 6.15 -2.23
CA SER A 130 -6.26 6.02 -3.05
C SER A 130 -4.97 6.15 -2.24
N ASP A 131 -4.93 7.09 -1.29
CA ASP A 131 -3.78 7.31 -0.42
C ASP A 131 -3.57 6.10 0.50
N TRP A 132 -4.65 5.57 1.10
CA TRP A 132 -4.60 4.36 1.93
C TRP A 132 -4.18 3.13 1.13
N CYS A 133 -4.73 2.95 -0.08
CA CYS A 133 -4.34 1.89 -0.99
C CYS A 133 -2.84 1.97 -1.31
N SER A 134 -2.35 3.17 -1.66
CA SER A 134 -0.94 3.41 -1.94
C SER A 134 -0.07 3.06 -0.73
N MET A 135 -0.46 3.52 0.46
CA MET A 135 0.21 3.24 1.73
C MET A 135 0.32 1.74 2.02
N ILE A 136 -0.76 0.97 1.85
CA ILE A 136 -0.77 -0.47 2.13
C ILE A 136 -0.06 -1.27 1.05
N TYR A 137 -0.27 -0.91 -0.22
CA TYR A 137 0.16 -1.72 -1.36
C TYR A 137 1.65 -2.01 -1.35
N PHE A 138 2.50 -0.99 -1.18
CA PHE A 138 3.94 -1.23 -1.15
C PHE A 138 4.37 -2.00 0.10
N ARG A 139 3.69 -1.84 1.25
CA ARG A 139 4.03 -2.55 2.49
C ARG A 139 3.73 -4.03 2.34
N VAL A 140 2.56 -4.36 1.81
CA VAL A 140 2.14 -5.73 1.51
C VAL A 140 3.08 -6.37 0.49
N LEU A 141 3.46 -5.64 -0.57
CA LEU A 141 4.44 -6.12 -1.55
C LEU A 141 5.79 -6.49 -0.92
N LEU A 142 6.36 -5.61 -0.07
CA LEU A 142 7.66 -5.90 0.56
C LEU A 142 7.53 -7.00 1.62
N SER A 143 6.44 -7.01 2.40
CA SER A 143 6.14 -8.08 3.36
C SER A 143 6.04 -9.45 2.68
N ARG A 144 5.47 -9.52 1.46
CA ARG A 144 5.40 -10.76 0.68
C ARG A 144 6.78 -11.37 0.40
N ASN A 145 7.79 -10.53 0.16
CA ASN A 145 9.16 -10.96 -0.10
C ASN A 145 9.83 -11.55 1.15
N LEU A 146 9.47 -11.03 2.33
CA LEU A 146 10.01 -11.52 3.61
C LEU A 146 9.41 -12.88 4.02
N LEU A 147 8.17 -13.17 3.61
CA LEU A 147 7.47 -14.40 3.99
C LEU A 147 8.07 -15.65 3.35
N CYS A 148 8.23 -16.71 4.15
CA CYS A 148 8.55 -18.04 3.66
C CYS A 148 7.39 -18.64 2.83
N ASN A 149 7.64 -19.77 2.14
CA ASN A 149 6.66 -20.37 1.21
C ASN A 149 5.31 -20.74 1.85
N ASP A 150 5.34 -21.12 3.12
CA ASP A 150 4.21 -21.47 3.98
C ASP A 150 3.96 -20.40 5.07
N GLY A 151 4.47 -19.18 4.85
CA GLY A 151 4.28 -18.04 5.73
C GLY A 151 2.88 -17.45 5.62
N ILE A 152 2.41 -16.82 6.70
CA ILE A 152 1.08 -16.22 6.79
C ILE A 152 1.19 -14.74 7.16
N ILE A 153 0.35 -13.90 6.57
CA ILE A 153 0.19 -12.50 6.95
C ILE A 153 -1.23 -12.26 7.46
N PHE A 154 -1.33 -11.57 8.59
CA PHE A 154 -2.58 -11.07 9.17
C PHE A 154 -2.55 -9.56 9.08
N ILE A 155 -3.66 -8.99 8.59
CA ILE A 155 -3.82 -7.55 8.42
C ILE A 155 -5.15 -7.19 9.05
N SER A 156 -5.11 -6.40 10.11
CA SER A 156 -6.32 -5.86 10.72
C SER A 156 -6.82 -4.68 9.89
N THR A 157 -8.14 -4.58 9.72
CA THR A 157 -8.78 -3.51 8.94
C THR A 157 -10.22 -3.33 9.41
N ASN A 158 -10.86 -2.26 8.93
CA ASN A 158 -12.29 -2.03 9.12
C ASN A 158 -13.08 -2.36 7.84
N ASP A 159 -14.40 -2.23 7.92
CA ASP A 159 -15.30 -2.53 6.81
C ASP A 159 -15.08 -1.64 5.59
N SER A 160 -14.67 -0.38 5.79
CA SER A 160 -14.48 0.60 4.71
C SER A 160 -13.35 0.22 3.76
N GLU A 161 -12.24 -0.32 4.27
CA GLU A 161 -11.05 -0.67 3.47
C GLU A 161 -10.92 -2.17 3.17
N LEU A 162 -11.81 -2.99 3.73
CA LEU A 162 -11.76 -4.45 3.58
C LEU A 162 -11.73 -4.89 2.11
N SER A 163 -12.56 -4.28 1.27
CA SER A 163 -12.64 -4.64 -0.16
C SER A 163 -11.36 -4.26 -0.91
N SER A 164 -10.82 -3.06 -0.66
CA SER A 164 -9.53 -2.60 -1.21
C SER A 164 -8.40 -3.53 -0.78
N LEU A 165 -8.36 -3.90 0.50
CA LEU A 165 -7.34 -4.80 1.05
C LEU A 165 -7.39 -6.19 0.42
N ILE A 166 -8.59 -6.77 0.26
CA ILE A 166 -8.76 -8.08 -0.37
C ILE A 166 -8.23 -8.04 -1.81
N ASN A 167 -8.53 -6.98 -2.57
CA ASN A 167 -8.03 -6.84 -3.93
C ASN A 167 -6.50 -6.71 -3.97
N ILE A 168 -5.92 -5.86 -3.12
CA ILE A 168 -4.46 -5.69 -3.01
C ILE A 168 -3.77 -7.01 -2.63
N CYS A 169 -4.30 -7.71 -1.63
CA CYS A 169 -3.76 -9.01 -1.22
C CYS A 169 -3.93 -10.05 -2.33
N GLY A 170 -5.04 -10.05 -3.06
CA GLY A 170 -5.29 -10.96 -4.18
C GLY A 170 -4.29 -10.81 -5.33
N GLU A 171 -3.75 -9.61 -5.55
CA GLU A 171 -2.70 -9.37 -6.55
C GLU A 171 -1.37 -10.05 -6.20
N PHE A 172 -1.01 -10.13 -4.91
CA PHE A 172 0.29 -10.65 -4.46
C PHE A 172 0.24 -12.08 -3.90
N PHE A 173 -0.89 -12.44 -3.30
CA PHE A 173 -1.16 -13.72 -2.69
C PHE A 173 -2.23 -14.39 -3.54
N TRP A 174 -1.77 -15.08 -4.59
CA TRP A 174 -2.57 -15.77 -5.61
C TRP A 174 -3.83 -16.46 -5.05
N THR A 175 -4.88 -16.57 -5.88
CA THR A 175 -6.28 -16.92 -5.57
C THR A 175 -6.53 -18.23 -4.81
N GLY A 176 -5.51 -19.02 -4.47
CA GLY A 176 -5.62 -20.23 -3.66
C GLY A 176 -5.09 -20.12 -2.21
N LYS A 177 -4.52 -18.97 -1.79
CA LYS A 177 -3.94 -18.78 -0.45
C LYS A 177 -4.67 -17.74 0.43
N TYR A 178 -5.91 -17.43 0.11
CA TYR A 178 -6.77 -16.63 0.99
C TYR A 178 -7.44 -17.55 2.01
N TYR A 179 -7.11 -17.38 3.30
CA TYR A 179 -7.48 -18.38 4.31
C TYR A 179 -8.74 -18.07 5.13
N SER A 180 -9.17 -16.80 5.29
CA SER A 180 -10.47 -16.41 5.89
C SER A 180 -10.43 -14.96 6.41
N ASN A 181 -11.56 -14.25 6.42
CA ASN A 181 -11.77 -13.11 7.32
C ASN A 181 -12.06 -13.64 8.73
N ILE A 182 -11.42 -13.06 9.75
CA ILE A 182 -11.67 -13.36 11.16
C ILE A 182 -12.35 -12.13 11.77
N ASN A 183 -13.62 -12.26 12.15
CA ASN A 183 -14.33 -11.19 12.86
C ASN A 183 -14.09 -11.36 14.37
N LEU A 184 -13.41 -10.40 14.97
CA LEU A 184 -13.32 -10.26 16.42
C LEU A 184 -14.55 -9.44 16.86
N GLY A 185 -15.53 -10.12 17.45
CA GLY A 185 -16.80 -9.53 17.89
C GLY A 185 -16.69 -8.75 19.19
#